data_AF-A0A7J6PWD1-F1
#
_entry.id   AF-A0A7J6PWD1-F1
#
_cell.length_a   1.000
_cell.length_b   1.000
_cell.length_c   1.000
_cell.angle_alpha   90.00
_cell.angle_beta   90.00
_cell.angle_gamma   90.00
#
_symmetry.space_group_name_H-M   'P 1'
#
loop_
_entity.id
_entity.type
_entity.pdbx_description
1 polymer ?
#
loop_
_entity_poly.entity_id
_entity_poly.type
_entity_poly.pdbx_seq_one_letter_code
_entity_poly.pdbx_strand_id
1 'polypeptide(L)' 'MFIFCQYELPDGSIINIGLERFQAPEILFNPTMGASADQGVHLLLDEAIQKSDMDLRRTLLQNV' A
#
# COMPACT_ATOMS: atom_id res chain seq x y z
N MET A 1 -10.38 10.98 19.23
CA MET A 1 -9.56 10.51 18.10
C MET A 1 -9.72 11.52 16.98
N PHE A 2 -8.70 12.34 16.69
CA PHE A 2 -8.83 13.35 15.65
C PHE A 2 -8.79 12.68 14.27
N ILE A 3 -9.90 12.77 13.54
CA ILE A 3 -10.12 12.12 12.23
C ILE A 3 -9.36 12.84 11.10
N PHE A 4 -8.93 14.08 11.32
CA PHE A 4 -8.32 14.95 10.32
C PHE A 4 -6.97 15.50 10.77
N CYS A 5 -6.04 15.64 9.82
CA CYS A 5 -4.75 16.31 9.98
C CYS A 5 -4.71 17.56 9.09
N GLN A 6 -4.27 18.70 9.63
CA GLN A 6 -4.11 19.91 8.84
C GLN A 6 -2.81 19.84 8.03
N TYR A 7 -2.86 20.31 6.79
CA TYR A 7 -1.70 20.48 5.92
C TYR A 7 -1.75 21.85 5.24
N GLU A 8 -0.65 22.60 5.33
CA GLU A 8 -0.50 23.91 4.69
C GLU A 8 0.11 23.74 3.29
N LEU A 9 -0.58 24.29 2.29
CA LEU A 9 -0.12 24.31 0.91
C LEU A 9 0.89 25.45 0.68
N PRO A 10 1.68 25.41 -0.41
CA PRO A 10 2.69 26.44 -0.69
C PRO A 10 2.14 27.87 -0.86
N ASP A 11 0.84 28.02 -1.11
CA ASP A 11 0.15 29.31 -1.20
C ASP A 11 -0.36 29.83 0.17
N GLY A 12 -0.10 29.09 1.25
CA GLY A 12 -0.52 29.41 2.62
C GLY A 12 -1.93 28.95 2.97
N SER A 13 -2.64 28.28 2.06
CA SER A 13 -3.96 27.70 2.35
C SER A 13 -3.86 26.41 3.16
N ILE A 14 -4.82 26.16 4.06
CA ILE A 14 -4.83 24.96 4.92
C ILE A 14 -5.95 24.03 4.48
N ILE A 15 -5.59 22.76 4.23
CA ILE A 15 -6.54 21.68 3.96
C ILE A 15 -6.58 20.68 5.11
N ASN A 16 -7.72 19.99 5.26
CA ASN A 16 -7.89 18.91 6.22
C ASN A 16 -7.77 17.58 5.49
N ILE A 17 -6.78 16.78 5.87
CA ILE A 17 -6.55 15.44 5.34
C ILE A 17 -7.15 14.40 6.28
N GLY A 18 -8.14 13.63 5.83
CA GLY A 18 -8.90 12.64 6.59
C GLY A 18 -8.61 11.17 6.26
N LEU A 19 -9.63 10.49 5.72
CA LEU A 19 -9.61 9.05 5.41
C LEU A 19 -8.67 8.70 4.26
N GLU A 20 -8.40 9.65 3.38
CA GLU A 20 -7.49 9.53 2.25
C GLU A 20 -6.08 9.11 2.67
N ARG A 21 -5.67 9.37 3.93
CA ARG A 21 -4.40 8.86 4.47
C ARG A 21 -4.34 7.35 4.56
N PHE A 22 -5.48 6.68 4.62
CA PHE A 22 -5.62 5.23 4.65
C PHE A 22 -6.06 4.69 3.28
N GLN A 23 -6.95 5.40 2.58
CA GLN A 23 -7.42 4.98 1.27
C GLN A 23 -6.32 5.05 0.20
N ALA A 24 -5.47 6.08 0.24
CA ALA A 24 -4.37 6.21 -0.72
C ALA A 24 -3.37 5.03 -0.65
N PRO A 25 -2.82 4.64 0.52
CA PRO A 25 -1.93 3.48 0.59
C PRO A 25 -2.67 2.14 0.37
N GLU A 26 -3.96 2.05 0.66
CA GLU A 26 -4.76 0.84 0.41
C GLU A 26 -4.76 0.43 -1.06
N ILE A 27 -4.59 1.37 -2.00
CA ILE A 27 -4.48 1.06 -3.44
C ILE A 27 -3.34 0.07 -3.72
N LEU A 28 -2.28 0.03 -2.92
CA LEU A 28 -1.20 -0.95 -3.08
C LEU A 28 -1.66 -2.38 -2.78
N PHE A 29 -2.64 -2.54 -1.89
CA PHE A 29 -3.18 -3.84 -1.48
C PHE A 29 -4.48 -4.19 -2.21
N ASN A 30 -5.24 -3.18 -2.62
CA ASN A 30 -6.44 -3.31 -3.43
C ASN A 30 -6.41 -2.34 -4.64
N PRO A 31 -5.67 -2.68 -5.71
CA PRO A 31 -5.49 -1.80 -6.88
C PRO A 31 -6.79 -1.42 -7.60
N THR A 32 -7.86 -2.20 -7.42
CA THR A 32 -9.18 -1.92 -8.00
C THR A 32 -9.77 -0.58 -7.52
N MET A 33 -9.38 -0.12 -6.32
CA MET A 33 -9.76 1.21 -5.81
C MET A 33 -9.20 2.35 -6.66
N GLY A 34 -8.07 2.14 -7.32
CA GLY A 34 -7.43 3.09 -8.24
C GLY A 34 -7.73 2.81 -9.72
N ALA A 35 -8.73 1.98 -10.01
CA ALA A 35 -9.06 1.52 -11.36
C ALA A 35 -7.91 0.79 -12.10
N SER A 36 -6.95 0.23 -11.36
CA SER A 36 -5.99 -0.72 -11.92
C SER A 36 -6.54 -2.15 -11.83
N ALA A 37 -6.21 -2.96 -12.84
CA ALA A 37 -6.49 -4.39 -12.87
C ALA A 37 -5.34 -5.25 -12.30
N ASP A 38 -4.28 -4.61 -11.80
CA ASP A 38 -3.13 -5.28 -11.20
C ASP A 38 -3.49 -5.99 -9.88
N GLN A 39 -2.64 -6.93 -9.47
CA GLN A 39 -2.74 -7.59 -8.16
C GLN A 39 -2.14 -6.72 -7.06
N GLY A 40 -2.67 -6.84 -5.84
CA GLY A 40 -2.09 -6.18 -4.68
C GLY A 40 -0.67 -6.67 -4.37
N VAL A 41 0.17 -5.80 -3.81
CA VAL A 41 1.59 -6.08 -3.54
C VAL A 41 1.81 -7.31 -2.65
N HIS A 42 0.89 -7.59 -1.74
CA HIS A 42 0.92 -8.77 -0.88
C HIS A 42 0.75 -10.09 -1.67
N LEU A 43 -0.07 -10.08 -2.73
CA LEU A 43 -0.24 -11.23 -3.62
C LEU A 43 0.94 -11.36 -4.57
N LEU A 44 1.45 -10.24 -5.10
CA LEU A 44 2.63 -10.23 -5.95
C LEU A 44 3.87 -10.74 -5.21
N LEU A 45 4.02 -10.39 -3.92
CA LEU A 45 5.08 -10.91 -3.06
C LEU A 45 4.97 -12.42 -2.88
N ASP A 46 3.79 -12.93 -2.52
CA ASP A 46 3.57 -14.38 -2.38
C ASP A 46 3.84 -15.09 -3.71
N GLU A 47 3.30 -14.60 -4.83
CA GLU A 47 3.53 -15.16 -6.15
C GLU A 47 5.03 -15.19 -6.52
N ALA A 48 5.77 -14.11 -6.23
CA ALA A 48 7.21 -14.05 -6.46
C ALA A 48 7.97 -15.10 -5.62
N ILE A 49 7.61 -15.27 -4.35
CA ILE A 49 8.19 -16.29 -3.47
C ILE A 49 7.80 -17.68 -3.96
N GLN A 50 6.56 -17.92 -4.37
CA GLN A 50 6.12 -19.23 -4.89
C GLN A 50 6.82 -19.60 -6.21
N LYS A 51 7.23 -18.61 -7.02
CA LYS A 51 8.02 -18.83 -8.24
C LYS A 51 9.50 -19.14 -7.96
N SER A 52 9.98 -18.89 -6.74
CA SER A 52 11.36 -19.20 -6.34
C SER A 52 11.54 -20.69 -6.00
N ASP A 53 12.81 -21.10 -5.91
CA ASP A 53 13.21 -22.45 -5.47
C ASP A 53 12.58 -22.78 -4.11
N MET A 54 12.03 -23.98 -3.99
CA MET A 54 11.34 -24.46 -2.77
C MET A 54 12.22 -24.33 -1.53
N ASP A 55 13.52 -24.59 -1.67
CA ASP A 55 14.48 -24.51 -0.56
C ASP A 55 14.72 -23.06 -0.10
N LEU A 56 14.50 -22.09 -0.98
CA LEU A 56 14.68 -20.67 -0.69
C LEU A 56 13.44 -20.01 -0.07
N ARG A 57 12.24 -20.55 -0.31
CA ARG A 57 10.97 -19.89 0.08
C ARG A 57 10.91 -19.53 1.56
N ARG A 58 11.32 -20.44 2.44
CA ARG A 58 11.34 -20.20 3.89
C ARG A 58 12.27 -19.04 4.25
N THR A 59 13.47 -19.03 3.67
CA THR A 59 14.44 -17.96 3.88
C THR A 59 13.91 -16.63 3.38
N LEU A 60 13.31 -16.60 2.19
CA LEU A 60 12.71 -15.38 1.63
C LEU A 60 11.58 -14.85 2.52
N LEU A 61 10.66 -15.71 2.98
CA LEU A 61 9.56 -15.31 3.89
C LEU A 61 10.06 -14.78 5.23
N GLN A 62 11.20 -15.26 5.73
CA GLN A 62 11.78 -14.82 7.00
C GLN A 62 12.55 -13.49 6.89
N ASN A 63 12.74 -12.96 5.68
CA ASN A 63 13.53 -11.74 5.42
C ASN A 63 12.75 -10.72 4.57
N VAL A 64 11.42 -10.68 4.72
CA VAL A 64 10.55 -9.61 4.18
C VAL A 64 10.57 -8.41 5.12
#